data_AF-A0A7S1DH03-F1
#
_entry.id   AF-A0A7S1DH03-F1
#
_cell.length_a   1.000
_cell.length_b   1.000
_cell.length_c   1.000
_cell.angle_alpha   90.00
_cell.angle_beta   90.00
_cell.angle_gamma   90.00
#
_symmetry.space_group_name_H-M   'P 1'
#
loop_
_entity.id
_entity.type
_entity.pdbx_description
1 polymer ?
#
loop_
_entity_poly.entity_id
_entity_poly.type
_entity_poly.pdbx_seq_one_letter_code
_entity_poly.pdbx_strand_id
1 'polypeptide(L)'
;MRSTSRRRARWGCLEWILGRKGRRRDETEGGVALVVVDGSIGHRSGMERRGRIQGMWLRGAVWLLLMMVQGSHCRIFSVDCEGGSNHGGCGWPKEPCGTIAHAIGRAQHGDVIKISPGVCKGLGNTELGLYGKAIAIEGRGDGEAIVDCKGEGRAFVVSEFEGADTIIRGITIQGCHADYGGGMFIDNASPTVQDVFFKNNRADVAGGGLYWKVSGPHLKGLRHEGNRAIYGADAASDLHRIGVVEGYPIDDFRSGDQLWPVVRASLLDAYDSIIVTDSATVLTLRGHVRADGAVDAVVKGNDIAQVNNGVAVFKGARLIGKPGSTVRFVVADEERELESPPQTVRVRLCQSGEVQQGEECTPCEAGSFSSVVVSPCQPCPMGSVCYGGAQISALPGYYILSKNPLRVSRCPKPDRCLGGEYSSCDVGFTGPLCESCESGNYCLGACGEGICFALWALLGVAPCVALSLSFAYYRSYRHEEEAFVRSLVASSRKR
;
A
#
# COMPACT_ATOMS: atom_id res chain seq x y z
N MET A 1 -12.22 -30.13 -61.87
CA MET A 1 -11.77 -28.88 -61.21
C MET A 1 -12.34 -28.69 -59.78
N ARG A 2 -12.35 -29.72 -58.91
CA ARG A 2 -12.97 -29.65 -57.55
C ARG A 2 -12.05 -30.01 -56.37
N SER A 3 -10.73 -30.18 -56.58
CA SER A 3 -9.81 -30.63 -55.52
C SER A 3 -8.82 -29.59 -55.01
N THR A 4 -8.75 -28.40 -55.61
CA THR A 4 -7.78 -27.35 -55.27
C THR A 4 -8.25 -26.35 -54.21
N SER A 5 -9.56 -26.24 -53.92
CA SER A 5 -10.08 -25.31 -52.90
C SER A 5 -9.97 -25.85 -51.46
N ARG A 6 -10.05 -27.17 -51.25
CA ARG A 6 -9.95 -27.79 -49.91
C ARG A 6 -8.54 -27.80 -49.31
N ARG A 7 -7.48 -27.72 -50.12
CA ARG A 7 -6.09 -27.66 -49.62
C ARG A 7 -5.65 -26.25 -49.19
N ARG A 8 -6.23 -25.17 -49.75
CA ARG A 8 -5.95 -23.79 -49.32
C ARG A 8 -6.53 -23.45 -47.95
N ALA A 9 -7.69 -24.01 -47.59
CA ALA A 9 -8.32 -23.79 -46.29
C ALA A 9 -7.50 -24.37 -45.11
N ARG A 10 -6.80 -25.50 -45.34
CA ARG A 10 -5.99 -26.18 -44.31
C ARG A 10 -4.71 -25.44 -43.91
N TRP A 11 -4.13 -24.61 -44.79
CA TRP A 11 -2.94 -23.80 -44.49
C TRP A 11 -3.27 -22.35 -44.09
N GLY A 12 -4.47 -21.86 -44.42
CA GLY A 12 -4.89 -20.50 -44.15
C GLY A 12 -5.08 -20.17 -42.66
N CYS A 13 -5.60 -21.09 -41.85
CA CYS A 13 -5.78 -20.84 -40.41
C CYS A 13 -4.45 -20.86 -39.65
N LEU A 14 -3.51 -21.76 -39.99
CA LEU A 14 -2.24 -21.89 -39.29
C LEU A 14 -1.24 -20.76 -39.64
N GLU A 15 -1.13 -20.36 -40.91
CA GLU A 15 -0.25 -19.24 -41.30
C GLU A 15 -0.76 -17.88 -40.79
N TRP A 16 -2.06 -17.77 -40.55
CA TRP A 16 -2.69 -16.53 -40.11
C TRP A 16 -2.74 -16.38 -38.58
N ILE A 17 -2.89 -17.48 -37.82
CA ILE A 17 -2.61 -17.52 -36.37
C ILE A 17 -1.15 -17.12 -36.08
N LEU A 18 -0.22 -17.47 -36.98
CA LEU A 18 1.22 -17.20 -36.83
C LEU A 18 1.70 -15.87 -37.47
N GLY A 19 0.80 -15.05 -38.03
CA GLY A 19 1.12 -13.69 -38.48
C GLY A 19 2.18 -13.57 -39.59
N ARG A 20 2.36 -14.56 -40.48
CA ARG A 20 3.35 -14.47 -41.57
C ARG A 20 2.73 -13.91 -42.85
N LYS A 21 3.21 -12.74 -43.29
CA LYS A 21 2.94 -12.19 -44.64
C LYS A 21 3.71 -13.01 -45.69
N GLY A 22 2.99 -13.45 -46.72
CA GLY A 22 3.50 -14.35 -47.75
C GLY A 22 4.65 -13.80 -48.60
N ARG A 23 5.49 -14.72 -49.10
CA ARG A 23 6.31 -14.55 -50.29
C ARG A 23 6.12 -15.74 -51.23
N ARG A 24 6.21 -15.44 -52.53
CA ARG A 24 5.92 -16.32 -53.67
C ARG A 24 6.80 -17.58 -53.71
N ARG A 25 6.25 -18.59 -54.39
CA ARG A 25 6.81 -19.87 -54.85
C ARG A 25 8.31 -19.83 -55.18
N ASP A 26 9.02 -20.87 -54.73
CA ASP A 26 9.82 -21.71 -55.61
C ASP A 26 9.81 -23.17 -55.12
N GLU A 27 9.76 -24.08 -56.09
CA GLU A 27 9.77 -25.53 -55.92
C GLU A 27 11.17 -25.99 -55.52
N THR A 28 11.29 -26.75 -54.42
CA THR A 28 12.26 -27.86 -54.31
C THR A 28 11.87 -28.75 -53.12
N GLU A 29 11.86 -30.05 -53.37
CA GLU A 29 11.72 -31.11 -52.37
C GLU A 29 12.82 -31.01 -51.30
N GLY A 30 12.47 -31.25 -50.04
CA GLY A 30 13.44 -31.29 -48.95
C GLY A 30 12.77 -31.56 -47.60
N GLY A 31 12.73 -32.83 -47.20
CA GLY A 31 12.27 -33.25 -45.88
C GLY A 31 13.22 -32.73 -44.78
N VAL A 32 12.65 -32.24 -43.68
CA VAL A 32 13.41 -31.82 -42.50
C VAL A 32 13.70 -33.04 -41.64
N ALA A 33 15.00 -33.35 -41.52
CA ALA A 33 15.57 -34.37 -40.65
C ALA A 33 15.38 -34.01 -39.17
N LEU A 34 15.00 -35.02 -38.38
CA LEU A 34 14.97 -34.95 -36.92
C LEU A 34 16.41 -35.13 -36.40
N VAL A 35 16.96 -34.11 -35.74
CA VAL A 35 18.25 -34.20 -35.04
C VAL A 35 17.99 -34.90 -33.71
N VAL A 36 18.54 -36.10 -33.54
CA VAL A 36 18.63 -36.81 -32.25
C VAL A 36 19.98 -36.47 -31.64
N VAL A 37 19.95 -35.88 -30.44
CA VAL A 37 21.14 -35.62 -29.63
C VAL A 37 21.53 -36.93 -28.95
N ASP A 38 22.73 -37.43 -29.26
CA ASP A 38 23.27 -38.67 -28.74
C ASP A 38 23.90 -38.42 -27.35
N GLY A 39 23.49 -39.23 -26.36
CA GLY A 39 23.97 -39.18 -24.98
C GLY A 39 24.43 -40.57 -24.56
N SER A 40 25.74 -40.80 -24.66
CA SER A 40 26.40 -42.07 -24.36
C SER A 40 26.68 -42.27 -22.87
N ILE A 41 26.17 -43.35 -22.24
CA ILE A 41 26.83 -44.05 -21.11
C ILE A 41 26.51 -45.57 -21.15
N GLY A 42 27.55 -46.38 -21.41
CA GLY A 42 28.03 -47.46 -20.53
C GLY A 42 27.20 -48.73 -20.24
N HIS A 43 27.49 -49.79 -21.01
CA HIS A 43 27.80 -51.18 -20.60
C HIS A 43 26.78 -52.16 -19.94
N ARG A 44 26.66 -53.30 -20.65
CA ARG A 44 26.71 -54.74 -20.25
C ARG A 44 25.43 -55.60 -20.31
N SER A 45 25.47 -56.49 -21.33
CA SER A 45 25.18 -57.94 -21.36
C SER A 45 23.81 -58.49 -20.91
N GLY A 46 23.18 -59.28 -21.78
CA GLY A 46 22.35 -60.41 -21.35
C GLY A 46 21.15 -60.78 -22.24
N MET A 47 21.37 -61.73 -23.15
CA MET A 47 20.53 -62.91 -23.45
C MET A 47 19.03 -62.77 -23.82
N GLU A 48 18.77 -63.14 -25.08
CA GLU A 48 17.73 -64.06 -25.60
C GLU A 48 16.23 -64.00 -25.20
N ARG A 49 15.42 -64.06 -26.28
CA ARG A 49 14.05 -64.62 -26.42
C ARG A 49 12.87 -63.83 -25.83
N ARG A 50 12.11 -63.18 -26.73
CA ARG A 50 10.70 -63.53 -27.03
C ARG A 50 10.19 -62.74 -28.22
N GLY A 51 10.06 -63.43 -29.36
CA GLY A 51 9.32 -62.96 -30.52
C GLY A 51 7.81 -63.15 -30.33
N ARG A 52 7.04 -62.39 -31.11
CA ARG A 52 5.57 -62.35 -31.25
C ARG A 52 4.81 -61.79 -30.04
N ILE A 53 4.36 -60.54 -30.19
CA ILE A 53 3.03 -59.98 -29.80
C ILE A 53 2.98 -58.43 -30.00
N GLN A 54 4.07 -57.75 -30.39
CA GLN A 54 4.09 -56.28 -30.58
C GLN A 54 3.79 -55.77 -32.01
N GLY A 55 2.96 -56.47 -32.79
CA GLY A 55 2.60 -56.03 -34.16
C GLY A 55 1.21 -55.39 -34.30
N MET A 56 0.32 -55.59 -33.32
CA MET A 56 -1.11 -55.30 -33.48
C MET A 56 -1.63 -54.13 -32.63
N TRP A 57 -0.88 -53.73 -31.60
CA TRP A 57 -1.23 -52.59 -30.74
C TRP A 57 -0.70 -51.25 -31.24
N LEU A 58 0.40 -51.22 -32.00
CA LEU A 58 0.93 -49.99 -32.61
C LEU A 58 0.10 -49.52 -33.80
N ARG A 59 -0.52 -50.43 -34.57
CA ARG A 59 -1.45 -50.04 -35.65
C ARG A 59 -2.79 -49.55 -35.09
N GLY A 60 -3.26 -50.13 -33.99
CA GLY A 60 -4.47 -49.65 -33.29
C GLY A 60 -4.26 -48.30 -32.61
N ALA A 61 -3.13 -48.08 -31.93
CA ALA A 61 -2.81 -46.82 -31.27
C ALA A 61 -2.50 -45.68 -32.25
N VAL A 62 -1.87 -45.97 -33.39
CA VAL A 62 -1.66 -44.98 -34.47
C VAL A 62 -2.96 -44.68 -35.21
N TRP A 63 -3.88 -45.63 -35.35
CA TRP A 63 -5.22 -45.39 -35.91
C TRP A 63 -6.13 -44.63 -34.93
N LEU A 64 -6.03 -44.89 -33.62
CA LEU A 64 -6.67 -44.10 -32.56
C LEU A 64 -6.06 -42.69 -32.43
N LEU A 65 -4.75 -42.51 -32.57
CA LEU A 65 -4.14 -41.18 -32.69
C LEU A 65 -4.54 -40.47 -33.98
N LEU A 66 -4.64 -41.19 -35.11
CA LEU A 66 -5.12 -40.64 -36.38
C LEU A 66 -6.63 -40.32 -36.34
N MET A 67 -7.41 -41.01 -35.49
CA MET A 67 -8.82 -40.69 -35.19
C MET A 67 -8.95 -39.55 -34.17
N MET A 68 -8.03 -39.41 -33.20
CA MET A 68 -7.93 -38.23 -32.33
C MET A 68 -7.43 -36.98 -33.08
N VAL A 69 -6.81 -37.16 -34.25
CA VAL A 69 -6.46 -36.08 -35.21
C VAL A 69 -7.55 -35.92 -36.30
N GLN A 70 -8.70 -36.59 -36.18
CA GLN A 70 -9.89 -36.22 -36.95
C GLN A 70 -10.66 -35.14 -36.20
N GLY A 71 -10.25 -33.88 -36.36
CA GLY A 71 -11.03 -32.79 -35.77
C GLY A 71 -10.51 -31.37 -35.85
N SER A 72 -9.34 -31.09 -36.44
CA SER A 72 -8.96 -29.71 -36.78
C SER A 72 -9.76 -29.24 -38.01
N HIS A 73 -11.07 -29.24 -37.90
CA HIS A 73 -11.96 -28.62 -38.86
C HIS A 73 -11.97 -27.13 -38.52
N CYS A 74 -11.04 -26.36 -39.07
CA CYS A 74 -11.19 -24.90 -39.13
C CYS A 74 -12.19 -24.59 -40.25
N ARG A 75 -13.49 -24.52 -39.93
CA ARG A 75 -14.52 -24.04 -40.86
C ARG A 75 -14.67 -22.54 -40.67
N ILE A 76 -14.96 -21.86 -41.77
CA ILE A 76 -15.27 -20.43 -41.77
C ILE A 76 -16.76 -20.30 -42.05
N PHE A 77 -17.50 -19.77 -41.09
CA PHE A 77 -18.91 -19.40 -41.24
C PHE A 77 -19.01 -17.93 -41.64
N SER A 78 -19.64 -17.65 -42.77
CA SER A 78 -19.97 -16.28 -43.19
C SER A 78 -21.29 -15.84 -42.56
N VAL A 79 -21.30 -14.64 -41.97
CA VAL A 79 -22.48 -13.98 -41.43
C VAL A 79 -22.68 -12.65 -42.16
N ASP A 80 -23.92 -12.38 -42.51
CA ASP A 80 -24.38 -11.11 -43.08
C ASP A 80 -25.74 -10.81 -42.43
N CYS A 81 -25.75 -9.82 -41.54
CA CYS A 81 -26.92 -9.51 -40.73
C CYS A 81 -28.00 -8.72 -41.49
N GLU A 82 -27.69 -8.21 -42.69
CA GLU A 82 -28.61 -7.41 -43.50
C GLU A 82 -29.17 -8.22 -44.68
N GLY A 83 -28.39 -9.16 -45.23
CA GLY A 83 -28.76 -9.98 -46.39
C GLY A 83 -28.79 -11.50 -46.18
N GLY A 84 -28.31 -12.01 -45.04
CA GLY A 84 -28.20 -13.44 -44.76
C GLY A 84 -29.51 -14.11 -44.32
N SER A 85 -29.50 -15.45 -44.23
CA SER A 85 -30.65 -16.22 -43.74
C SER A 85 -30.23 -17.40 -42.86
N ASN A 86 -31.06 -17.74 -41.86
CA ASN A 86 -30.78 -18.79 -40.87
C ASN A 86 -31.30 -20.19 -41.26
N HIS A 87 -31.28 -20.51 -42.55
CA HIS A 87 -31.63 -21.85 -43.02
C HIS A 87 -30.49 -22.84 -42.71
N GLY A 88 -30.79 -24.14 -42.62
CA GLY A 88 -29.81 -25.16 -42.19
C GLY A 88 -28.55 -25.33 -43.07
N GLY A 89 -28.51 -24.69 -44.24
CA GLY A 89 -27.37 -24.68 -45.17
C GLY A 89 -26.43 -23.47 -45.05
N CYS A 90 -26.79 -22.43 -44.28
CA CYS A 90 -26.06 -21.17 -44.27
C CYS A 90 -24.61 -21.28 -43.76
N GLY A 91 -23.81 -20.24 -44.00
CA GLY A 91 -22.42 -20.14 -43.51
C GLY A 91 -21.37 -20.13 -44.62
N TRP A 92 -21.79 -20.26 -45.88
CA TRP A 92 -20.91 -20.09 -47.03
C TRP A 92 -20.87 -18.62 -47.47
N PRO A 93 -19.79 -18.14 -48.11
CA PRO A 93 -19.71 -16.74 -48.56
C PRO A 93 -20.84 -16.27 -49.49
N LYS A 94 -21.50 -17.19 -50.21
CA LYS A 94 -22.64 -16.88 -51.09
C LYS A 94 -24.01 -17.10 -50.41
N GLU A 95 -24.02 -17.78 -49.28
CA GLU A 95 -25.21 -18.12 -48.51
C GLU A 95 -24.91 -17.87 -47.02
N PRO A 96 -24.66 -16.61 -46.63
CA PRO A 96 -24.30 -16.27 -45.26
C PRO A 96 -25.46 -16.51 -44.30
N CYS A 97 -25.14 -16.83 -43.05
CA CYS A 97 -26.12 -16.87 -41.98
C CYS A 97 -26.61 -15.45 -41.66
N GLY A 98 -27.88 -15.32 -41.30
CA GLY A 98 -28.52 -14.03 -41.02
C GLY A 98 -28.28 -13.52 -39.60
N THR A 99 -27.88 -14.40 -38.67
CA THR A 99 -27.53 -14.00 -37.30
C THR A 99 -26.25 -14.65 -36.80
N ILE A 100 -25.56 -13.93 -35.91
CA ILE A 100 -24.32 -14.38 -35.29
C ILE A 100 -24.59 -15.60 -34.40
N ALA A 101 -25.66 -15.57 -33.58
CA ALA A 101 -26.02 -16.69 -32.71
C ALA A 101 -26.28 -17.99 -33.47
N HIS A 102 -26.88 -17.92 -34.68
CA HIS A 102 -27.10 -19.12 -35.49
C HIS A 102 -25.77 -19.72 -35.97
N ALA A 103 -24.82 -18.89 -36.38
CA ALA A 103 -23.48 -19.35 -36.73
C ALA A 103 -22.74 -19.95 -35.51
N ILE A 104 -22.82 -19.32 -34.34
CA ILE A 104 -22.24 -19.83 -33.08
C ILE A 104 -22.83 -21.20 -32.74
N GLY A 105 -24.16 -21.37 -32.85
CA GLY A 105 -24.83 -22.64 -32.58
C GLY A 105 -24.29 -23.79 -33.42
N ARG A 106 -23.89 -23.51 -34.67
CA ARG A 106 -23.37 -24.49 -35.63
C ARG A 106 -21.85 -24.68 -35.59
N ALA A 107 -21.12 -23.70 -35.04
CA ALA A 107 -19.68 -23.76 -34.90
C ALA A 107 -19.24 -24.82 -33.87
N GLN A 108 -18.07 -25.39 -34.11
CA GLN A 108 -17.33 -26.28 -33.21
C GLN A 108 -16.00 -25.63 -32.80
N HIS A 109 -15.32 -26.19 -31.81
CA HIS A 109 -13.99 -25.71 -31.41
C HIS A 109 -13.04 -25.60 -32.61
N GLY A 110 -12.36 -24.46 -32.74
CA GLY A 110 -11.45 -24.13 -33.84
C GLY A 110 -12.11 -23.47 -35.06
N ASP A 111 -13.43 -23.33 -35.09
CA ASP A 111 -14.13 -22.63 -36.17
C ASP A 111 -14.02 -21.10 -36.06
N VAL A 112 -14.18 -20.43 -37.20
CA VAL A 112 -14.16 -18.97 -37.33
C VAL A 112 -15.48 -18.48 -37.89
N ILE A 113 -16.08 -17.48 -37.26
CA ILE A 113 -17.28 -16.78 -37.69
C ILE A 113 -16.86 -15.41 -38.20
N LYS A 114 -17.03 -15.18 -39.51
CA LYS A 114 -16.71 -13.92 -40.17
C LYS A 114 -17.97 -13.10 -40.40
N ILE A 115 -18.00 -11.92 -39.80
CA ILE A 115 -19.09 -10.97 -39.91
C ILE A 115 -18.77 -10.01 -41.06
N SER A 116 -19.67 -9.96 -42.04
CA SER A 116 -19.59 -9.03 -43.16
C SER A 116 -19.85 -7.60 -42.67
N PRO A 117 -19.33 -6.56 -43.36
CA PRO A 117 -19.69 -5.17 -43.11
C PRO A 117 -21.21 -4.98 -43.04
N GLY A 118 -21.69 -4.24 -42.05
CA GLY A 118 -23.11 -4.03 -41.81
C GLY A 118 -23.48 -3.99 -40.33
N VAL A 119 -24.76 -3.75 -40.05
CA VAL A 119 -25.28 -3.61 -38.68
C VAL A 119 -26.06 -4.85 -38.25
N CYS A 120 -25.46 -5.63 -37.36
CA CYS A 120 -26.08 -6.73 -36.64
C CYS A 120 -26.87 -6.20 -35.43
N LYS A 121 -28.19 -6.36 -35.47
CA LYS A 121 -29.14 -5.88 -34.43
C LYS A 121 -30.26 -6.89 -34.20
N GLY A 122 -30.95 -6.74 -33.08
CA GLY A 122 -32.12 -7.55 -32.74
C GLY A 122 -31.78 -9.00 -32.34
N LEU A 123 -32.83 -9.80 -32.19
CA LEU A 123 -32.75 -11.15 -31.64
C LEU A 123 -31.74 -12.03 -32.40
N GLY A 124 -30.84 -12.67 -31.65
CA GLY A 124 -29.78 -13.54 -32.20
C GLY A 124 -28.51 -12.82 -32.64
N ASN A 125 -28.44 -11.49 -32.46
CA ASN A 125 -27.24 -10.69 -32.70
C ASN A 125 -26.74 -9.95 -31.44
N THR A 126 -27.49 -9.99 -30.35
CA THR A 126 -27.15 -9.44 -29.03
C THR A 126 -27.22 -10.55 -27.98
N GLU A 127 -26.70 -10.28 -26.78
CA GLU A 127 -26.59 -11.24 -25.67
C GLU A 127 -25.91 -12.55 -26.13
N LEU A 128 -24.85 -12.40 -26.93
CA LEU A 128 -24.18 -13.52 -27.58
C LEU A 128 -23.29 -14.25 -26.58
N GLY A 129 -23.67 -15.48 -26.24
CA GLY A 129 -22.83 -16.45 -25.56
C GLY A 129 -22.01 -17.29 -26.55
N LEU A 130 -20.86 -17.79 -26.09
CA LEU A 130 -19.97 -18.66 -26.88
C LEU A 130 -20.03 -20.13 -26.45
N TYR A 131 -20.73 -20.41 -25.35
CA TYR A 131 -21.08 -21.76 -24.87
C TYR A 131 -19.85 -22.64 -24.62
N GLY A 132 -18.77 -22.07 -24.09
CA GLY A 132 -17.52 -22.79 -23.79
C GLY A 132 -16.71 -23.15 -25.05
N LYS A 133 -17.11 -22.68 -26.24
CA LYS A 133 -16.45 -23.01 -27.50
C LYS A 133 -15.22 -22.13 -27.73
N ALA A 134 -14.11 -22.76 -28.06
CA ALA A 134 -12.88 -22.12 -28.53
C ALA A 134 -13.04 -21.71 -30.00
N ILE A 135 -13.83 -20.67 -30.26
CA ILE A 135 -14.14 -20.15 -31.61
C ILE A 135 -13.68 -18.70 -31.75
N ALA A 136 -13.44 -18.28 -32.99
CA ALA A 136 -13.11 -16.89 -33.30
C ALA A 136 -14.29 -16.17 -33.97
N ILE A 137 -14.69 -15.01 -33.43
CA ILE A 137 -15.63 -14.08 -34.04
C ILE A 137 -14.85 -12.89 -34.58
N GLU A 138 -14.98 -12.66 -35.88
CA GLU A 138 -14.12 -11.72 -36.60
C GLU A 138 -14.92 -10.81 -37.51
N GLY A 139 -14.77 -9.51 -37.33
CA GLY A 139 -15.03 -8.55 -38.38
C GLY A 139 -13.84 -8.42 -39.34
N ARG A 140 -13.93 -7.49 -40.29
CA ARG A 140 -12.85 -7.24 -41.26
C ARG A 140 -11.71 -6.37 -40.71
N GLY A 141 -11.85 -5.86 -39.47
CA GLY A 141 -10.84 -5.02 -38.81
C GLY A 141 -10.83 -3.56 -39.28
N ASP A 142 -11.81 -3.16 -40.08
CA ASP A 142 -12.10 -1.79 -40.52
C ASP A 142 -13.14 -1.08 -39.62
N GLY A 143 -13.75 -1.81 -38.68
CA GLY A 143 -14.81 -1.31 -37.81
C GLY A 143 -16.19 -1.30 -38.48
N GLU A 144 -16.34 -1.87 -39.67
CA GLU A 144 -17.60 -1.87 -40.44
C GLU A 144 -18.58 -2.97 -40.02
N ALA A 145 -18.10 -4.02 -39.33
CA ALA A 145 -18.96 -5.02 -38.70
C ALA A 145 -19.42 -4.50 -37.33
N ILE A 146 -20.69 -4.10 -37.23
CA ILE A 146 -21.24 -3.42 -36.06
C ILE A 146 -22.27 -4.33 -35.38
N VAL A 147 -22.10 -4.57 -34.08
CA VAL A 147 -23.13 -5.14 -33.21
C VAL A 147 -23.80 -3.98 -32.47
N ASP A 148 -25.07 -3.71 -32.80
CA ASP A 148 -25.86 -2.60 -32.25
C ASP A 148 -27.01 -3.13 -31.39
N CYS A 149 -26.90 -2.88 -30.09
CA CYS A 149 -27.84 -3.34 -29.08
C CYS A 149 -29.10 -2.46 -28.94
N LYS A 150 -29.18 -1.32 -29.64
CA LYS A 150 -30.37 -0.44 -29.64
C LYS A 150 -30.87 0.02 -28.26
N GLY A 151 -29.96 0.12 -27.29
CA GLY A 151 -30.22 0.63 -25.95
C GLY A 151 -30.63 -0.44 -24.95
N GLU A 152 -30.51 -1.73 -25.27
CA GLU A 152 -30.93 -2.82 -24.41
C GLU A 152 -29.93 -3.98 -24.46
N GLY A 153 -29.59 -4.52 -23.28
CA GLY A 153 -28.70 -5.67 -23.14
C GLY A 153 -27.27 -5.39 -23.59
N ARG A 154 -26.50 -6.47 -23.71
CA ARG A 154 -25.09 -6.49 -24.10
C ARG A 154 -24.93 -7.06 -25.49
N ALA A 155 -23.79 -6.84 -26.12
CA ALA A 155 -23.43 -7.55 -27.35
C ALA A 155 -22.97 -8.99 -27.04
N PHE A 156 -22.12 -9.15 -26.02
CA PHE A 156 -21.51 -10.43 -25.66
C PHE A 156 -21.56 -10.70 -24.15
N VAL A 157 -21.83 -11.96 -23.81
CA VAL A 157 -21.75 -12.53 -22.45
C VAL A 157 -20.88 -13.77 -22.53
N VAL A 158 -19.66 -13.69 -22.01
CA VAL A 158 -18.69 -14.80 -22.06
C VAL A 158 -18.51 -15.34 -20.65
N SER A 159 -19.03 -16.54 -20.36
CA SER A 159 -19.20 -16.99 -18.96
C SER A 159 -18.96 -18.47 -18.65
N GLU A 160 -18.46 -19.26 -19.61
CA GLU A 160 -18.40 -20.73 -19.56
C GLU A 160 -16.94 -21.22 -19.64
N PHE A 161 -16.05 -20.63 -18.83
CA PHE A 161 -14.62 -20.95 -18.77
C PHE A 161 -13.89 -20.86 -20.11
N GLU A 162 -14.37 -20.03 -21.04
CA GLU A 162 -13.70 -19.82 -22.32
C GLU A 162 -12.27 -19.28 -22.09
N GLY A 163 -11.28 -19.92 -22.70
CA GLY A 163 -9.87 -19.51 -22.61
C GLY A 163 -9.44 -18.58 -23.76
N ALA A 164 -8.14 -18.32 -23.83
CA ALA A 164 -7.54 -17.40 -24.81
C ALA A 164 -7.77 -17.78 -26.28
N ASP A 165 -8.09 -19.05 -26.57
CA ASP A 165 -8.44 -19.56 -27.90
C ASP A 165 -9.85 -19.13 -28.37
N THR A 166 -10.66 -18.60 -27.46
CA THR A 166 -11.90 -17.90 -27.78
C THR A 166 -11.56 -16.44 -28.10
N ILE A 167 -11.77 -16.05 -29.35
CA ILE A 167 -11.30 -14.76 -29.88
C ILE A 167 -12.48 -13.93 -30.33
N ILE A 168 -12.57 -12.68 -29.87
CA ILE A 168 -13.50 -11.67 -30.40
C ILE A 168 -12.66 -10.53 -30.94
N ARG A 169 -12.75 -10.24 -32.24
CA ARG A 169 -11.92 -9.19 -32.84
C ARG A 169 -12.47 -8.43 -34.02
N GLY A 170 -11.98 -7.21 -34.20
CA GLY A 170 -12.18 -6.42 -35.42
C GLY A 170 -13.62 -5.99 -35.66
N ILE A 171 -14.40 -5.84 -34.60
CA ILE A 171 -15.82 -5.46 -34.62
C ILE A 171 -16.05 -4.17 -33.81
N THR A 172 -17.15 -3.48 -34.12
CA THR A 172 -17.66 -2.38 -33.31
C THR A 172 -18.84 -2.87 -32.46
N ILE A 173 -18.82 -2.60 -31.16
CA ILE A 173 -19.91 -2.88 -30.23
C ILE A 173 -20.50 -1.54 -29.80
N GLN A 174 -21.80 -1.33 -30.06
CA GLN A 174 -22.41 -0.03 -29.80
C GLN A 174 -23.83 -0.05 -29.25
N GLY A 175 -24.16 1.05 -28.57
CA GLY A 175 -25.52 1.33 -28.13
C GLY A 175 -26.06 0.30 -27.15
N CYS A 176 -25.20 -0.40 -26.42
CA CYS A 176 -25.59 -1.42 -25.46
C CYS A 176 -25.82 -0.84 -24.07
N HIS A 177 -26.70 -1.47 -23.29
CA HIS A 177 -27.11 -1.00 -21.97
C HIS A 177 -27.39 -2.15 -21.01
N ALA A 178 -26.64 -2.22 -19.92
CA ALA A 178 -26.79 -3.22 -18.86
C ALA A 178 -26.32 -2.68 -17.50
N ASP A 179 -26.40 -3.47 -16.43
CA ASP A 179 -25.86 -3.07 -15.13
C ASP A 179 -24.33 -3.07 -15.11
N TYR A 180 -23.72 -4.10 -15.68
CA TYR A 180 -22.28 -4.30 -15.79
C TYR A 180 -21.91 -4.67 -17.21
N GLY A 181 -20.81 -4.08 -17.70
CA GLY A 181 -20.27 -4.43 -19.02
C GLY A 181 -21.22 -4.04 -20.13
N GLY A 182 -21.52 -2.74 -20.23
CA GLY A 182 -22.59 -2.23 -21.09
C GLY A 182 -22.53 -2.81 -22.50
N GLY A 183 -21.35 -2.88 -23.11
CA GLY A 183 -21.11 -3.58 -24.38
C GLY A 183 -20.81 -5.08 -24.24
N MET A 184 -19.89 -5.45 -23.35
CA MET A 184 -19.44 -6.82 -23.16
C MET A 184 -19.26 -7.14 -21.67
N PHE A 185 -19.75 -8.30 -21.25
CA PHE A 185 -19.55 -8.84 -19.91
C PHE A 185 -18.85 -10.19 -19.98
N ILE A 186 -17.79 -10.34 -19.19
CA ILE A 186 -16.99 -11.56 -19.11
C ILE A 186 -17.01 -12.03 -17.65
N ASP A 187 -17.37 -13.28 -17.42
CA ASP A 187 -17.47 -13.84 -16.08
C ASP A 187 -16.75 -15.18 -16.03
N ASN A 188 -15.68 -15.29 -15.25
CA ASN A 188 -14.99 -16.57 -15.10
C ASN A 188 -14.53 -17.17 -16.46
N ALA A 189 -14.10 -16.29 -17.38
CA ALA A 189 -13.53 -16.62 -18.68
C ALA A 189 -12.37 -15.66 -19.03
N SER A 190 -11.41 -16.12 -19.82
CA SER A 190 -10.23 -15.36 -20.26
C SER A 190 -10.08 -15.29 -21.79
N PRO A 191 -11.10 -14.82 -22.53
CA PRO A 191 -11.04 -14.73 -23.99
C PRO A 191 -10.00 -13.71 -24.45
N THR A 192 -9.59 -13.83 -25.72
CA THR A 192 -8.83 -12.78 -26.40
C THR A 192 -9.80 -11.77 -27.02
N VAL A 193 -9.78 -10.54 -26.52
CA VAL A 193 -10.55 -9.42 -27.09
C VAL A 193 -9.59 -8.45 -27.75
N GLN A 194 -9.64 -8.40 -29.08
CA GLN A 194 -8.63 -7.71 -29.87
C GLN A 194 -9.23 -6.75 -30.90
N ASP A 195 -8.70 -5.53 -31.01
CA ASP A 195 -9.06 -4.57 -32.06
C ASP A 195 -10.59 -4.32 -32.11
N VAL A 196 -11.23 -4.31 -30.93
CA VAL A 196 -12.67 -4.05 -30.75
C VAL A 196 -12.89 -2.58 -30.43
N PHE A 197 -13.92 -2.01 -31.02
CA PHE A 197 -14.33 -0.64 -30.75
C PHE A 197 -15.63 -0.59 -29.94
N PHE A 198 -15.54 -0.17 -28.69
CA PHE A 198 -16.69 0.07 -27.82
C PHE A 198 -17.18 1.51 -27.97
N LYS A 199 -18.38 1.70 -28.54
CA LYS A 199 -18.93 3.02 -28.83
C LYS A 199 -20.31 3.25 -28.20
N ASN A 200 -20.48 4.33 -27.45
CA ASN A 200 -21.77 4.75 -26.89
C ASN A 200 -22.49 3.66 -26.08
N ASN A 201 -21.73 2.80 -25.39
CA ASN A 201 -22.30 1.79 -24.50
C ASN A 201 -22.48 2.35 -23.08
N ARG A 202 -23.46 1.84 -22.34
CA ARG A 202 -23.79 2.31 -21.00
C ARG A 202 -23.89 1.17 -20.01
N ALA A 203 -23.18 1.27 -18.90
CA ALA A 203 -23.44 0.47 -17.71
C ALA A 203 -24.10 1.33 -16.63
N ASP A 204 -25.04 0.80 -15.86
CA ASP A 204 -25.59 1.52 -14.71
C ASP A 204 -24.68 1.45 -13.48
N VAL A 205 -23.82 0.43 -13.37
CA VAL A 205 -22.85 0.29 -12.28
C VAL A 205 -21.42 0.44 -12.78
N ALA A 206 -20.92 -0.52 -13.57
CA ALA A 206 -19.49 -0.53 -13.93
C ALA A 206 -19.18 -1.05 -15.34
N GLY A 207 -18.13 -0.51 -15.95
CA GLY A 207 -17.60 -0.97 -17.23
C GLY A 207 -18.55 -0.65 -18.38
N GLY A 208 -18.64 0.63 -18.76
CA GLY A 208 -19.62 1.06 -19.78
C GLY A 208 -19.41 0.37 -21.12
N GLY A 209 -18.16 0.18 -21.55
CA GLY A 209 -17.82 -0.68 -22.69
C GLY A 209 -17.66 -2.14 -22.32
N LEU A 210 -16.79 -2.42 -21.35
CA LEU A 210 -16.38 -3.78 -20.96
C LEU A 210 -16.34 -3.93 -19.44
N TYR A 211 -16.86 -5.03 -18.93
CA TYR A 211 -16.66 -5.44 -17.54
C TYR A 211 -16.27 -6.92 -17.46
N TRP A 212 -15.35 -7.27 -16.55
CA TRP A 212 -14.97 -8.66 -16.35
C TRP A 212 -14.77 -9.07 -14.88
N LYS A 213 -15.03 -10.34 -14.59
CA LYS A 213 -14.88 -10.96 -13.26
C LYS A 213 -13.91 -12.14 -13.27
N VAL A 214 -13.17 -12.29 -12.18
CA VAL A 214 -12.29 -13.44 -11.86
C VAL A 214 -11.08 -13.57 -12.79
N SER A 215 -11.23 -14.18 -13.96
CA SER A 215 -10.12 -14.42 -14.90
C SER A 215 -10.00 -13.25 -15.87
N GLY A 216 -8.80 -12.65 -15.91
CA GLY A 216 -8.53 -11.50 -16.76
C GLY A 216 -8.56 -11.88 -18.25
N PRO A 217 -9.33 -11.18 -19.10
CA PRO A 217 -9.27 -11.37 -20.54
C PRO A 217 -7.96 -10.85 -21.13
N HIS A 218 -7.57 -11.39 -22.28
CA HIS A 218 -6.43 -10.87 -23.05
C HIS A 218 -6.89 -9.70 -23.92
N LEU A 219 -6.69 -8.47 -23.44
CA LEU A 219 -7.13 -7.26 -24.11
C LEU A 219 -6.02 -6.65 -24.97
N LYS A 220 -6.32 -6.33 -26.24
CA LYS A 220 -5.35 -5.71 -27.14
C LYS A 220 -6.02 -4.78 -28.15
N GLY A 221 -5.45 -3.58 -28.34
CA GLY A 221 -5.89 -2.68 -29.41
C GLY A 221 -7.34 -2.19 -29.28
N LEU A 222 -7.86 -2.11 -28.05
CA LEU A 222 -9.22 -1.65 -27.82
C LEU A 222 -9.33 -0.14 -28.09
N ARG A 223 -10.45 0.26 -28.69
CA ARG A 223 -10.84 1.67 -28.83
C ARG A 223 -12.13 1.90 -28.06
N HIS A 224 -12.26 3.10 -27.50
CA HIS A 224 -13.43 3.49 -26.73
C HIS A 224 -13.89 4.91 -27.13
N GLU A 225 -15.20 5.12 -27.28
CA GLU A 225 -15.78 6.45 -27.56
C GLU A 225 -17.17 6.55 -26.93
N GLY A 226 -17.39 7.56 -26.08
CA GLY A 226 -18.73 7.89 -25.57
C GLY A 226 -19.38 6.84 -24.66
N ASN A 227 -18.60 5.89 -24.12
CA ASN A 227 -19.11 4.93 -23.15
C ASN A 227 -19.35 5.60 -21.79
N ARG A 228 -20.30 5.09 -21.00
CA ARG A 228 -20.69 5.67 -19.71
C ARG A 228 -20.95 4.60 -18.65
N ALA A 229 -20.49 4.86 -17.44
CA ALA A 229 -20.80 4.08 -16.24
C ALA A 229 -20.58 4.95 -14.99
N ILE A 230 -21.08 4.52 -13.83
CA ILE A 230 -20.70 5.13 -12.54
C ILE A 230 -19.21 4.89 -12.29
N TYR A 231 -18.74 3.66 -12.51
CA TYR A 231 -17.35 3.26 -12.35
C TYR A 231 -16.77 2.67 -13.64
N GLY A 232 -15.59 3.13 -14.06
CA GLY A 232 -14.94 2.66 -15.30
C GLY A 232 -15.82 2.85 -16.54
N ALA A 233 -15.91 4.10 -17.03
CA ALA A 233 -16.76 4.43 -18.18
C ALA A 233 -16.47 3.56 -19.41
N ASP A 234 -15.20 3.24 -19.65
CA ASP A 234 -14.78 2.42 -20.79
C ASP A 234 -14.61 0.95 -20.42
N ALA A 235 -13.85 0.68 -19.36
CA ALA A 235 -13.62 -0.65 -18.85
C ALA A 235 -13.49 -0.65 -17.32
N ALA A 236 -13.92 -1.73 -16.69
CA ALA A 236 -13.70 -2.01 -15.27
C ALA A 236 -13.56 -3.53 -15.06
N SER A 237 -13.05 -3.93 -13.91
CA SER A 237 -13.11 -5.33 -13.46
C SER A 237 -13.68 -5.42 -12.05
N ASP A 238 -13.95 -6.64 -11.61
CA ASP A 238 -14.18 -6.92 -10.19
C ASP A 238 -12.92 -6.65 -9.35
N LEU A 239 -13.08 -6.75 -8.04
CA LEU A 239 -12.01 -6.64 -7.06
C LEU A 239 -10.84 -7.57 -7.43
N HIS A 240 -9.67 -6.97 -7.60
CA HIS A 240 -8.43 -7.67 -7.92
C HIS A 240 -7.48 -7.72 -6.73
N ARG A 241 -7.36 -6.62 -5.99
CA ARG A 241 -6.48 -6.55 -4.81
C ARG A 241 -6.91 -5.51 -3.80
N ILE A 242 -6.46 -5.68 -2.56
CA ILE A 242 -6.56 -4.66 -1.51
C ILE A 242 -5.26 -3.87 -1.48
N GLY A 243 -5.34 -2.54 -1.60
CA GLY A 243 -4.20 -1.63 -1.46
C GLY A 243 -4.24 -0.90 -0.13
N VAL A 244 -3.13 -0.84 0.60
CA VAL A 244 -3.01 0.00 1.80
C VAL A 244 -2.31 1.32 1.42
N VAL A 245 -2.90 2.46 1.81
CA VAL A 245 -2.44 3.81 1.47
C VAL A 245 -1.88 4.50 2.71
N GLU A 246 -0.68 5.09 2.53
CA GLU A 246 0.11 5.94 3.44
C GLU A 246 0.66 5.32 4.74
N GLY A 247 1.88 5.74 5.10
CA GLY A 247 2.42 5.60 6.46
C GLY A 247 3.44 4.51 6.78
N TYR A 248 3.88 3.70 5.80
CA TYR A 248 4.69 2.51 6.09
C TYR A 248 5.94 2.44 5.23
N PRO A 249 7.10 2.03 5.79
CA PRO A 249 7.28 1.45 7.14
C PRO A 249 7.20 2.47 8.29
N ILE A 250 6.66 2.04 9.45
CA ILE A 250 6.73 2.82 10.69
C ILE A 250 7.99 2.41 11.46
N ASP A 251 8.84 3.38 11.74
CA ASP A 251 9.99 3.22 12.65
C ASP A 251 9.64 3.69 14.08
N ASP A 252 10.28 3.07 15.07
CA ASP A 252 10.21 3.45 16.49
C ASP A 252 8.80 3.35 17.12
N PHE A 253 8.03 2.33 16.74
CA PHE A 253 6.67 2.13 17.24
C PHE A 253 6.63 1.52 18.65
N ARG A 254 5.85 2.11 19.56
CA ARG A 254 5.60 1.53 20.88
C ARG A 254 4.49 0.49 20.81
N SER A 255 4.79 -0.74 21.21
CA SER A 255 3.79 -1.81 21.26
C SER A 255 2.62 -1.46 22.19
N GLY A 256 1.39 -1.62 21.68
CA GLY A 256 0.16 -1.24 22.36
C GLY A 256 -0.43 0.11 21.92
N ASP A 257 0.34 0.93 21.20
CA ASP A 257 -0.15 2.22 20.70
C ASP A 257 -1.12 2.08 19.52
N GLN A 258 -1.84 3.16 19.25
CA GLN A 258 -2.65 3.29 18.04
C GLN A 258 -1.74 3.42 16.81
N LEU A 259 -2.12 2.76 15.72
CA LEU A 259 -1.45 2.92 14.44
C LEU A 259 -1.60 4.36 13.96
N TRP A 260 -0.47 5.03 13.78
CA TRP A 260 -0.38 6.36 13.23
C TRP A 260 0.74 6.44 12.18
N PRO A 261 0.45 6.91 10.95
CA PRO A 261 -0.83 7.43 10.49
C PRO A 261 -1.93 6.36 10.41
N VAL A 262 -3.19 6.80 10.36
CA VAL A 262 -4.35 5.89 10.33
C VAL A 262 -4.30 5.03 9.07
N VAL A 263 -4.44 3.70 9.24
CA VAL A 263 -4.47 2.76 8.11
C VAL A 263 -5.73 3.02 7.26
N ARG A 264 -5.49 3.24 5.96
CA ARG A 264 -6.54 3.31 4.94
C ARG A 264 -6.32 2.20 3.93
N ALA A 265 -7.36 1.42 3.64
CA ALA A 265 -7.30 0.36 2.65
C ALA A 265 -8.30 0.63 1.54
N SER A 266 -7.90 0.44 0.29
CA SER A 266 -8.72 0.63 -0.89
C SER A 266 -8.95 -0.70 -1.61
N LEU A 267 -10.17 -0.91 -2.08
CA LEU A 267 -10.52 -1.99 -2.99
C LEU A 267 -10.13 -1.59 -4.41
N LEU A 268 -9.22 -2.33 -5.02
CA LEU A 268 -8.65 -1.99 -6.32
C LEU A 268 -9.01 -3.05 -7.35
N ASP A 269 -9.45 -2.59 -8.51
CA ASP A 269 -9.66 -3.46 -9.67
C ASP A 269 -8.34 -3.79 -10.38
N ALA A 270 -8.40 -4.53 -11.48
CA ALA A 270 -7.23 -4.95 -12.24
C ALA A 270 -6.51 -3.81 -12.99
N TYR A 271 -7.10 -2.61 -13.00
CA TYR A 271 -6.52 -1.38 -13.54
C TYR A 271 -5.99 -0.47 -12.42
N ASP A 272 -5.85 -0.99 -11.20
CA ASP A 272 -5.45 -0.26 -9.99
C ASP A 272 -6.36 0.93 -9.66
N SER A 273 -7.60 0.92 -10.14
CA SER A 273 -8.59 1.94 -9.86
C SER A 273 -9.43 1.58 -8.63
N ILE A 274 -9.80 2.58 -7.83
CA ILE A 274 -10.59 2.37 -6.61
C ILE A 274 -12.04 2.09 -6.99
N ILE A 275 -12.58 0.95 -6.52
CA ILE A 275 -13.97 0.53 -6.79
C ILE A 275 -14.93 1.36 -5.93
N VAL A 276 -15.25 2.57 -6.38
CA VAL A 276 -16.07 3.54 -5.63
C VAL A 276 -17.53 3.12 -5.44
N THR A 277 -17.99 2.13 -6.19
CA THR A 277 -19.36 1.59 -6.08
C THR A 277 -19.52 0.63 -4.90
N ASP A 278 -18.44 0.14 -4.30
CA ASP A 278 -18.53 -0.74 -3.12
C ASP A 278 -18.59 0.10 -1.83
N SER A 279 -19.63 -0.15 -1.04
CA SER A 279 -19.78 0.39 0.33
C SER A 279 -20.30 -0.66 1.31
N ALA A 280 -20.20 -1.95 0.96
CA ALA A 280 -20.73 -3.07 1.73
C ALA A 280 -19.64 -4.01 2.23
N THR A 281 -18.53 -4.15 1.49
CA THR A 281 -17.40 -5.00 1.89
C THR A 281 -16.89 -4.60 3.28
N VAL A 282 -16.64 -5.59 4.13
CA VAL A 282 -16.06 -5.40 5.47
C VAL A 282 -14.63 -5.93 5.46
N LEU A 283 -13.68 -5.10 5.87
CA LEU A 283 -12.27 -5.46 5.92
C LEU A 283 -11.80 -5.59 7.37
N THR A 284 -10.88 -6.53 7.59
CA THR A 284 -10.25 -6.79 8.88
C THR A 284 -8.76 -6.46 8.82
N LEU A 285 -8.27 -5.69 9.77
CA LEU A 285 -6.86 -5.40 9.99
C LEU A 285 -6.31 -6.40 11.01
N ARG A 286 -5.35 -7.23 10.59
CA ARG A 286 -4.77 -8.26 11.47
C ARG A 286 -3.28 -8.44 11.26
N GLY A 287 -2.64 -9.14 12.20
CA GLY A 287 -1.25 -9.55 12.04
C GLY A 287 -1.06 -10.47 10.82
N HIS A 288 0.09 -10.33 10.16
CA HIS A 288 0.46 -11.21 9.06
C HIS A 288 0.80 -12.61 9.60
N VAL A 289 0.26 -13.64 8.95
CA VAL A 289 0.57 -15.04 9.26
C VAL A 289 1.82 -15.44 8.48
N ARG A 290 2.87 -15.82 9.20
CA ARG A 290 4.13 -16.28 8.61
C ARG A 290 3.98 -17.69 8.03
N ALA A 291 4.97 -18.10 7.23
CA ALA A 291 5.05 -19.44 6.66
C ALA A 291 5.11 -20.58 7.71
N ASP A 292 5.54 -20.29 8.95
CA ASP A 292 5.54 -21.23 10.07
C ASP A 292 4.19 -21.29 10.82
N GLY A 293 3.18 -20.54 10.36
CA GLY A 293 1.86 -20.45 10.96
C GLY A 293 1.75 -19.49 12.14
N ALA A 294 2.85 -18.85 12.56
CA ALA A 294 2.83 -17.88 13.63
C ALA A 294 2.41 -16.49 13.14
N VAL A 295 1.66 -15.77 13.97
CA VAL A 295 1.19 -14.41 13.67
C VAL A 295 2.23 -13.41 14.17
N ASP A 296 2.64 -12.45 13.33
CA ASP A 296 3.68 -11.47 13.66
C ASP A 296 3.24 -10.44 14.71
N ALA A 297 1.95 -10.12 14.78
CA ALA A 297 1.40 -9.11 15.68
C ALA A 297 -0.06 -9.37 16.02
N VAL A 298 -0.51 -8.84 17.15
CA VAL A 298 -1.93 -8.80 17.51
C VAL A 298 -2.45 -7.39 17.25
N VAL A 299 -3.57 -7.28 16.53
CA VAL A 299 -4.30 -6.02 16.37
C VAL A 299 -5.50 -6.04 17.31
N LYS A 300 -5.76 -4.94 18.02
CA LYS A 300 -6.91 -4.80 18.93
C LYS A 300 -7.61 -3.46 18.71
N GLY A 301 -8.88 -3.39 19.10
CA GLY A 301 -9.67 -2.14 19.09
C GLY A 301 -10.50 -2.04 17.83
N ASN A 302 -10.32 -0.99 17.04
CA ASN A 302 -11.05 -0.78 15.79
C ASN A 302 -10.34 -1.47 14.62
N ASP A 303 -10.25 -2.80 14.69
CA ASP A 303 -9.60 -3.68 13.73
C ASP A 303 -10.53 -4.15 12.59
N ILE A 304 -11.81 -3.79 12.62
CA ILE A 304 -12.78 -4.04 11.56
C ILE A 304 -13.29 -2.71 11.02
N ALA A 305 -13.35 -2.58 9.69
CA ALA A 305 -13.88 -1.39 9.02
C ALA A 305 -14.71 -1.76 7.79
N GLN A 306 -15.93 -1.24 7.73
CA GLN A 306 -16.74 -1.31 6.51
C GLN A 306 -16.22 -0.29 5.50
N VAL A 307 -16.12 -0.73 4.25
CA VAL A 307 -15.73 0.08 3.11
C VAL A 307 -16.79 1.15 2.85
N ASN A 308 -16.36 2.35 2.50
CA ASN A 308 -17.20 3.44 2.02
C ASN A 308 -16.56 4.04 0.77
N ASN A 309 -17.28 4.05 -0.35
CA ASN A 309 -16.77 4.45 -1.66
C ASN A 309 -15.42 3.78 -2.01
N GLY A 310 -15.31 2.47 -1.79
CA GLY A 310 -14.12 1.70 -2.10
C GLY A 310 -12.97 1.83 -1.09
N VAL A 311 -13.12 2.61 0.00
CA VAL A 311 -12.08 2.79 1.02
C VAL A 311 -12.56 2.43 2.44
N ALA A 312 -11.79 1.60 3.15
CA ALA A 312 -11.94 1.34 4.59
C ALA A 312 -10.92 2.15 5.40
N VAL A 313 -11.31 2.60 6.60
CA VAL A 313 -10.49 3.45 7.48
C VAL A 313 -10.45 2.89 8.90
N PHE A 314 -9.28 2.46 9.37
CA PHE A 314 -9.10 1.80 10.68
C PHE A 314 -8.64 2.80 11.76
N LYS A 315 -9.51 3.74 12.11
CA LYS A 315 -9.19 4.78 13.10
C LYS A 315 -9.18 4.21 14.53
N GLY A 316 -8.04 4.25 15.20
CA GLY A 316 -7.89 3.80 16.59
C GLY A 316 -7.56 2.31 16.75
N ALA A 317 -7.23 1.62 15.66
CA ALA A 317 -6.62 0.30 15.72
C ALA A 317 -5.29 0.36 16.47
N ARG A 318 -5.06 -0.57 17.38
CA ARG A 318 -3.80 -0.70 18.14
C ARG A 318 -3.03 -1.92 17.68
N LEU A 319 -1.72 -1.78 17.58
CA LEU A 319 -0.83 -2.87 17.19
C LEU A 319 0.00 -3.30 18.39
N ILE A 320 0.05 -4.59 18.64
CA ILE A 320 0.83 -5.20 19.72
C ILE A 320 1.78 -6.20 19.07
N GLY A 321 3.08 -6.02 19.33
CA GLY A 321 4.10 -6.91 18.84
C GLY A 321 5.29 -6.92 19.77
N LYS A 322 6.08 -7.99 19.71
CA LYS A 322 7.25 -8.16 20.57
C LYS A 322 8.18 -6.93 20.53
N PRO A 323 8.47 -6.28 21.68
CA PRO A 323 9.39 -5.15 21.73
C PRO A 323 10.78 -5.49 21.18
N GLY A 324 11.34 -4.61 20.36
CA GLY A 324 12.63 -4.80 19.70
C GLY A 324 12.60 -5.68 18.45
N SER A 325 11.41 -6.06 17.96
CA SER A 325 11.24 -6.87 16.75
C SER A 325 10.66 -6.06 15.59
N THR A 326 10.64 -6.67 14.41
CA THR A 326 9.92 -6.16 13.25
C THR A 326 8.72 -7.04 13.02
N VAL A 327 7.53 -6.44 13.02
CA VAL A 327 6.26 -7.14 12.86
C VAL A 327 5.56 -6.68 11.59
N ARG A 328 4.64 -7.49 11.10
CA ARG A 328 3.85 -7.17 9.91
C ARG A 328 2.36 -7.33 10.18
N PHE A 329 1.57 -6.50 9.51
CA PHE A 329 0.12 -6.61 9.47
C PHE A 329 -0.37 -6.59 8.03
N VAL A 330 -1.60 -7.06 7.84
CA VAL A 330 -2.32 -7.04 6.56
C VAL A 330 -3.73 -6.53 6.79
N VAL A 331 -4.34 -6.00 5.72
CA VAL A 331 -5.78 -5.81 5.64
C VAL A 331 -6.35 -6.93 4.80
N ALA A 332 -7.34 -7.64 5.33
CA ALA A 332 -7.91 -8.83 4.74
C ALA A 332 -9.41 -8.66 4.51
N ASP A 333 -9.88 -9.23 3.40
CA ASP A 333 -11.27 -9.60 3.18
C ASP A 333 -11.37 -11.11 3.43
N GLU A 334 -11.95 -11.48 4.58
CA GLU A 334 -12.03 -12.87 5.00
C GLU A 334 -13.07 -13.67 4.19
N GLU A 335 -14.06 -13.02 3.57
CA GLU A 335 -15.06 -13.71 2.74
C GLU A 335 -14.47 -14.15 1.40
N ARG A 336 -13.55 -13.34 0.85
CA ARG A 336 -12.91 -13.58 -0.45
C ARG A 336 -11.51 -14.21 -0.34
N GLU A 337 -11.05 -14.48 0.88
CA GLU A 337 -9.68 -14.96 1.16
C GLU A 337 -8.61 -14.07 0.49
N LEU A 338 -8.83 -12.76 0.49
CA LEU A 338 -7.97 -11.78 -0.18
C LEU A 338 -7.25 -10.92 0.86
N GLU A 339 -5.93 -10.79 0.74
CA GLU A 339 -5.11 -9.97 1.62
C GLU A 339 -4.34 -8.89 0.86
N SER A 340 -4.15 -7.74 1.51
CA SER A 340 -3.21 -6.72 1.06
C SER A 340 -1.75 -7.19 1.20
N PRO A 341 -0.80 -6.60 0.46
CA PRO A 341 0.62 -6.78 0.75
C PRO A 341 0.96 -6.47 2.23
N PRO A 342 1.81 -7.28 2.89
CA PRO A 342 2.17 -7.05 4.29
C PRO A 342 2.83 -5.70 4.52
N GLN A 343 2.35 -4.97 5.51
CA GLN A 343 2.91 -3.70 5.96
C GLN A 343 3.85 -3.93 7.13
N THR A 344 5.01 -3.27 7.12
CA THR A 344 6.06 -3.50 8.12
C THR A 344 6.06 -2.41 9.18
N VAL A 345 6.17 -2.82 10.45
CA VAL A 345 6.31 -1.93 11.61
C VAL A 345 7.49 -2.40 12.46
N ARG A 346 8.42 -1.47 12.75
CA ARG A 346 9.54 -1.72 13.65
C ARG A 346 9.15 -1.33 15.08
N VAL A 347 8.98 -2.34 15.93
CA VAL A 347 8.61 -2.15 17.32
C VAL A 347 9.86 -1.87 18.14
N ARG A 348 9.92 -0.71 18.80
CA ARG A 348 11.05 -0.38 19.69
C ARG A 348 11.01 -1.21 20.97
N LEU A 349 12.15 -1.28 21.67
CA LEU A 349 12.16 -1.77 23.04
C LEU A 349 11.34 -0.82 23.93
N CYS A 350 10.76 -1.35 25.01
CA CYS A 350 10.14 -0.50 26.03
C CYS A 350 11.20 0.44 26.63
N GLN A 351 10.79 1.63 27.03
CA GLN A 351 11.67 2.69 27.54
C GLN A 351 11.47 2.93 29.04
N SER A 352 12.34 3.73 29.65
CA SER A 352 12.16 4.16 31.05
C SER A 352 10.82 4.88 31.18
N GLY A 353 10.06 4.56 32.23
CA GLY A 353 8.69 5.02 32.41
C GLY A 353 7.62 4.12 31.81
N GLU A 354 8.01 3.07 31.11
CA GLU A 354 7.10 2.06 30.57
C GLU A 354 7.30 0.73 31.34
N VAL A 355 6.22 -0.03 31.45
CA VAL A 355 6.20 -1.37 32.03
C VAL A 355 5.87 -2.34 30.91
N GLN A 356 6.70 -3.34 30.73
CA GLN A 356 6.42 -4.41 29.80
C GLN A 356 5.47 -5.45 30.43
N GLN A 357 4.26 -5.58 29.89
CA GLN A 357 3.31 -6.62 30.25
C GLN A 357 3.07 -7.52 29.02
N GLY A 358 3.73 -8.68 29.00
CA GLY A 358 3.78 -9.52 27.80
C GLY A 358 4.52 -8.82 26.66
N GLU A 359 3.82 -8.54 25.57
CA GLU A 359 4.36 -7.81 24.42
C GLU A 359 3.99 -6.33 24.38
N GLU A 360 3.18 -5.84 25.33
CA GLU A 360 2.76 -4.43 25.39
C GLU A 360 3.74 -3.60 26.24
N CYS A 361 4.03 -2.37 25.81
CA CYS A 361 4.79 -1.38 26.58
C CYS A 361 3.84 -0.31 27.10
N THR A 362 3.42 -0.43 28.36
CA THR A 362 2.43 0.48 28.95
C THR A 362 3.13 1.59 29.74
N PRO A 363 2.90 2.89 29.42
CA PRO A 363 3.46 3.97 30.21
C PRO A 363 2.80 4.05 31.60
N CYS A 364 3.57 4.42 32.62
CA CYS A 364 3.03 4.66 33.96
C CYS A 364 2.05 5.85 33.97
N GLU A 365 0.93 5.71 34.66
CA GLU A 365 -0.07 6.77 34.82
C GLU A 365 0.39 7.83 35.83
N ALA A 366 -0.22 9.02 35.76
CA ALA A 366 0.03 10.09 36.72
C ALA A 366 -0.22 9.62 38.17
N GLY A 367 0.67 10.01 39.09
CA GLY A 367 0.72 9.48 40.46
C GLY A 367 1.61 8.24 40.61
N SER A 368 2.12 7.70 39.51
CA SER A 368 3.12 6.63 39.51
C SER A 368 4.30 6.96 38.58
N PHE A 369 5.40 6.24 38.73
CA PHE A 369 6.55 6.36 37.84
C PHE A 369 7.30 5.03 37.73
N SER A 370 8.13 4.87 36.70
CA SER A 370 9.10 3.78 36.61
C SER A 370 10.42 4.31 36.08
N SER A 371 11.53 4.07 36.79
CA SER A 371 12.86 4.47 36.33
C SER A 371 13.58 3.35 35.55
N VAL A 372 13.04 2.12 35.56
CA VAL A 372 13.61 0.94 34.90
C VAL A 372 12.56 0.28 34.01
N VAL A 373 12.95 -0.08 32.80
CA VAL A 373 12.11 -0.62 31.69
C VAL A 373 11.27 -1.87 32.06
N VAL A 374 11.57 -2.53 33.17
CA VAL A 374 11.00 -3.84 33.56
C VAL A 374 10.49 -3.84 35.01
N SER A 375 10.57 -2.72 35.72
CA SER A 375 9.96 -2.62 37.05
C SER A 375 8.48 -2.23 36.94
N PRO A 376 7.60 -2.78 37.80
CA PRO A 376 6.22 -2.30 37.88
C PRO A 376 6.20 -0.81 38.24
N CYS A 377 5.17 -0.09 37.80
CA CYS A 377 4.99 1.31 38.18
C CYS A 377 4.95 1.43 39.70
N GLN A 378 5.81 2.28 40.24
CA GLN A 378 5.89 2.53 41.66
C GLN A 378 5.01 3.72 42.02
N PRO A 379 4.33 3.69 43.19
CA PRO A 379 3.60 4.85 43.68
C PRO A 379 4.56 6.01 43.92
N CYS A 380 4.09 7.24 43.72
CA CYS A 380 4.92 8.41 43.92
C CYS A 380 5.36 8.54 45.40
N PRO A 381 6.65 8.68 45.71
CA PRO A 381 7.10 8.79 47.09
C PRO A 381 6.71 10.14 47.70
N MET A 382 6.59 10.14 49.03
CA MET A 382 6.26 11.35 49.79
C MET A 382 7.23 12.48 49.50
N GLY A 383 6.69 13.69 49.31
CA GLY A 383 7.48 14.88 48.98
C GLY A 383 7.82 15.03 47.51
N SER A 384 7.17 14.29 46.61
CA SER A 384 7.34 14.41 45.17
C SER A 384 6.00 14.33 44.42
N VAL A 385 6.01 14.77 43.15
CA VAL A 385 4.90 14.66 42.20
C VAL A 385 5.39 13.87 41.00
N CYS A 386 4.62 12.86 40.61
CA CYS A 386 4.91 11.98 39.48
C CYS A 386 3.87 12.24 38.39
N TYR A 387 4.31 12.70 37.22
CA TYR A 387 3.42 13.04 36.12
C TYR A 387 3.02 11.81 35.28
N GLY A 388 3.59 10.65 35.57
CA GLY A 388 3.53 9.44 34.76
C GLY A 388 4.84 9.20 34.01
N GLY A 389 4.95 8.03 33.38
CA GLY A 389 6.18 7.62 32.71
C GLY A 389 7.39 7.62 33.66
N ALA A 390 8.48 8.26 33.23
CA ALA A 390 9.70 8.45 34.02
C ALA A 390 9.79 9.84 34.68
N GLN A 391 8.75 10.67 34.55
CA GLN A 391 8.78 12.07 34.97
C GLN A 391 8.40 12.24 36.45
N ILE A 392 9.30 12.85 37.21
CA ILE A 392 9.15 13.09 38.65
C ILE A 392 9.76 14.44 39.04
N SER A 393 9.11 15.15 39.96
CA SER A 393 9.57 16.42 40.53
C SER A 393 9.47 16.41 42.04
N ALA A 394 10.45 17.01 42.74
CA ALA A 394 10.34 17.24 44.18
C ALA A 394 9.33 18.35 44.47
N LEU A 395 8.56 18.21 45.55
CA LEU A 395 7.80 19.32 46.12
C LEU A 395 8.75 20.28 46.86
N PRO A 396 8.37 21.56 47.05
CA PRO A 396 9.12 22.47 47.92
C PRO A 396 9.37 21.85 49.30
N GLY A 397 10.59 22.02 49.82
CA GLY A 397 11.06 21.40 51.05
C GLY A 397 11.61 19.97 50.91
N TYR A 398 11.64 19.42 49.69
CA TYR A 398 12.19 18.10 49.39
C TYR A 398 13.23 18.15 48.26
N TYR A 399 14.05 17.11 48.19
CA TYR A 399 15.13 16.95 47.21
C TYR A 399 15.17 15.52 46.67
N ILE A 400 15.37 15.36 45.35
CA ILE A 400 15.59 14.06 44.70
C ILE A 400 17.09 13.76 44.70
N LEU A 401 17.51 12.81 45.54
CA LEU A 401 18.91 12.41 45.70
C LEU A 401 19.40 11.47 44.58
N SER A 402 18.53 10.60 44.10
CA SER A 402 18.80 9.70 42.96
C SER A 402 17.48 9.31 42.32
N LYS A 403 17.47 9.07 41.00
CA LYS A 403 16.32 8.53 40.25
C LYS A 403 16.41 7.00 40.06
N ASN A 404 17.57 6.39 40.35
CA ASN A 404 17.76 4.94 40.28
C ASN A 404 18.85 4.46 41.28
N PRO A 405 18.47 3.83 42.41
CA PRO A 405 17.11 3.70 42.93
C PRO A 405 16.52 5.08 43.29
N LEU A 406 15.20 5.25 43.16
CA LEU A 406 14.58 6.53 43.51
C LEU A 406 14.74 6.81 45.02
N ARG A 407 15.33 7.96 45.34
CA ARG A 407 15.49 8.45 46.71
C ARG A 407 15.07 9.91 46.77
N VAL A 408 13.99 10.17 47.50
CA VAL A 408 13.52 11.52 47.83
C VAL A 408 13.70 11.73 49.32
N SER A 409 14.18 12.90 49.72
CA SER A 409 14.41 13.22 51.12
C SER A 409 13.95 14.63 51.43
N ARG A 410 13.43 14.81 52.65
CA ARG A 410 13.08 16.14 53.16
C ARG A 410 14.36 16.90 53.43
N CYS A 411 14.41 18.16 53.01
CA CYS A 411 15.57 19.00 53.29
C CYS A 411 15.61 19.35 54.78
N PRO A 412 16.80 19.39 55.42
CA PRO A 412 16.93 19.79 56.81
C PRO A 412 16.39 21.21 57.06
N LYS A 413 16.51 22.08 56.05
CA LYS A 413 15.92 23.41 56.01
C LYS A 413 14.97 23.51 54.81
N PRO A 414 13.66 23.29 55.02
CA PRO A 414 12.69 23.20 53.93
C PRO A 414 12.69 24.40 52.99
N ASP A 415 12.84 25.61 53.53
CA ASP A 415 12.76 26.86 52.76
C ASP A 415 13.86 26.99 51.69
N ARG A 416 14.96 26.23 51.82
CA ARG A 416 16.08 26.25 50.86
C ARG A 416 15.89 25.36 49.64
N CYS A 417 14.94 24.42 49.71
CA CYS A 417 14.69 23.49 48.64
C CYS A 417 13.44 23.94 47.89
N LEU A 418 13.63 24.54 46.73
CA LEU A 418 12.53 25.00 45.88
C LEU A 418 11.83 23.81 45.19
N GLY A 419 12.50 22.66 45.09
CA GLY A 419 11.96 21.44 44.49
C GLY A 419 12.08 21.44 42.96
N GLY A 420 11.10 20.87 42.26
CA GLY A 420 11.08 20.72 40.81
C GLY A 420 11.79 19.46 40.29
N GLU A 421 11.85 19.30 38.97
CA GLU A 421 12.42 18.11 38.29
C GLU A 421 13.93 17.93 38.57
N TYR A 422 14.62 19.06 38.76
CA TYR A 422 16.05 19.13 39.00
C TYR A 422 16.41 19.39 40.48
N SER A 423 15.42 19.45 41.38
CA SER A 423 15.63 19.75 42.80
C SER A 423 16.40 21.05 43.03
N SER A 424 15.88 22.16 42.49
CA SER A 424 16.51 23.47 42.58
C SER A 424 16.61 23.97 44.02
N CYS A 425 17.72 24.65 44.31
CA CYS A 425 17.98 25.30 45.58
C CYS A 425 17.62 26.79 45.52
N ASP A 426 17.32 27.35 46.69
CA ASP A 426 17.19 28.79 46.89
C ASP A 426 18.54 29.50 46.67
N VAL A 427 18.49 30.81 46.44
CA VAL A 427 19.67 31.60 46.06
C VAL A 427 20.81 31.45 47.07
N GLY A 428 22.01 31.16 46.56
CA GLY A 428 23.22 31.00 47.35
C GLY A 428 23.43 29.63 47.99
N PHE A 429 22.52 28.67 47.76
CA PHE A 429 22.66 27.29 48.20
C PHE A 429 22.87 26.33 47.02
N THR A 430 23.63 25.26 47.24
CA THR A 430 23.94 24.26 46.22
C THR A 430 24.15 22.88 46.85
N GLY A 431 24.39 21.88 45.99
CA GLY A 431 24.64 20.50 46.38
C GLY A 431 23.39 19.74 46.86
N PRO A 432 23.55 18.44 47.19
CA PRO A 432 22.45 17.63 47.68
C PRO A 432 21.78 18.25 48.90
N LEU A 433 20.44 18.25 48.92
CA LEU A 433 19.61 18.82 50.00
C LEU A 433 19.80 20.33 50.23
N CYS A 434 20.46 21.04 49.31
CA CYS A 434 20.76 22.46 49.41
C CYS A 434 21.48 22.83 50.72
N GLU A 435 22.33 21.91 51.20
CA GLU A 435 23.08 22.05 52.45
C GLU A 435 24.37 22.85 52.25
N SER A 436 24.95 22.80 51.05
CA SER A 436 26.19 23.47 50.74
C SER A 436 25.96 24.93 50.37
N CYS A 437 26.95 25.76 50.68
CA CYS A 437 26.95 27.16 50.28
C CYS A 437 27.58 27.29 48.90
N GLU A 438 26.94 28.05 48.02
CA GLU A 438 27.52 28.40 46.73
C GLU A 438 28.77 29.28 46.94
N SER A 439 29.80 29.09 46.10
CA SER A 439 31.07 29.79 46.24
C SER A 439 30.87 31.31 46.18
N GLY A 440 31.24 32.01 47.25
CA GLY A 440 31.07 33.47 47.39
C GLY A 440 29.97 33.89 48.38
N ASN A 441 29.12 32.95 48.83
CA ASN A 441 28.01 33.24 49.77
C ASN A 441 28.29 32.82 51.23
N TYR A 442 29.51 32.37 51.53
CA TYR A 442 29.92 31.97 52.89
C TYR A 442 30.53 33.15 53.65
N CYS A 443 29.86 33.65 54.69
CA CYS A 443 30.30 34.81 55.47
C CYS A 443 30.08 34.57 56.98
N LEU A 444 31.12 34.76 57.80
CA LEU A 444 31.05 34.71 59.28
C LEU A 444 30.34 33.46 59.87
N GLY A 445 30.57 32.29 59.28
CA GLY A 445 30.02 31.02 59.78
C GLY A 445 28.58 30.73 59.36
N ALA A 446 27.96 31.57 58.52
CA ALA A 446 26.65 31.34 57.94
C ALA A 446 26.67 31.53 56.42
N CYS A 447 25.76 30.82 55.75
CA CYS A 447 25.52 30.96 54.32
C CYS A 447 24.30 31.86 54.13
N GLY A 448 24.46 32.99 53.44
CA GLY A 448 23.40 33.99 53.29
C GLY A 448 23.74 35.08 52.27
N GLU A 449 22.70 35.67 51.70
CA GLU A 449 22.79 36.69 50.66
C GLU A 449 23.57 37.93 51.12
N GLY A 450 24.54 38.35 50.31
CA GLY A 450 24.86 39.78 50.13
C GLY A 450 25.65 40.53 51.21
N ILE A 451 25.92 39.96 52.39
CA ILE A 451 26.56 40.75 53.48
C ILE A 451 28.08 40.89 53.32
N CYS A 452 28.76 40.02 52.57
CA CYS A 452 30.21 40.14 52.40
C CYS A 452 30.65 41.41 51.64
N PHE A 453 29.89 41.84 50.61
CA PHE A 453 30.19 43.09 49.89
C PHE A 453 29.91 44.34 50.73
N ALA A 454 28.85 44.31 51.56
CA ALA A 454 28.50 45.44 52.43
C ALA A 454 29.55 45.69 53.52
N LEU A 455 30.18 44.64 54.07
CA LEU A 455 31.23 44.77 55.08
C LEU A 455 32.57 45.29 54.49
N TRP A 456 32.93 44.87 53.27
CA TRP A 456 34.09 45.45 52.56
C TRP A 456 33.89 46.92 52.21
N ALA A 457 32.67 47.32 51.85
CA ALA A 457 32.32 48.72 51.62
C ALA A 457 32.41 49.57 52.90
N LEU A 458 31.98 49.03 54.05
CA LEU A 458 32.08 49.73 55.35
C LEU A 458 33.52 49.84 55.85
N LEU A 459 34.36 48.81 55.65
CA LEU A 459 35.77 48.83 56.05
C LEU A 459 36.68 49.62 55.08
N GLY A 460 36.33 49.71 53.80
CA GLY A 460 37.12 50.42 52.78
C GLY A 460 36.77 51.90 52.58
N VAL A 461 35.50 52.28 52.73
CA VAL A 461 35.04 53.65 52.44
C VAL A 461 35.21 54.57 53.65
N ALA A 462 34.97 54.06 54.87
CA ALA A 462 35.06 54.86 56.10
C ALA A 462 36.46 55.47 56.37
N PRO A 463 37.59 54.74 56.18
CA PRO A 463 38.92 55.32 56.37
C PRO A 463 39.26 56.36 55.28
N CYS A 464 38.80 56.13 54.05
CA CYS A 464 39.05 57.05 52.92
C CYS A 464 38.30 58.39 53.10
N VAL A 465 37.07 58.35 53.62
CA VAL A 465 36.31 59.57 53.96
C VAL A 465 36.95 60.31 55.14
N ALA A 466 37.43 59.60 56.17
CA ALA A 466 38.13 60.22 57.29
C ALA A 466 39.45 60.91 56.88
N LEU A 467 40.23 60.28 55.99
CA LEU A 467 41.48 60.85 55.46
C LEU A 467 41.22 62.07 54.57
N SER A 468 40.19 62.03 53.71
CA SER A 468 39.84 63.16 52.85
C SER A 468 39.28 64.35 53.63
N LEU A 469 38.48 64.13 54.68
CA LEU A 469 38.04 65.19 55.60
C LEU A 469 39.22 65.78 56.40
N SER A 470 40.16 64.94 56.86
CA SER A 470 41.36 65.41 57.55
C SER A 470 42.26 66.24 56.62
N PHE A 471 42.38 65.86 55.35
CA PHE A 471 43.15 66.61 54.36
C PHE A 471 42.47 67.93 53.97
N ALA A 472 41.15 67.96 53.88
CA ALA A 472 40.37 69.19 53.65
C ALA A 472 40.50 70.17 54.83
N TYR A 473 40.43 69.66 56.07
CA TYR A 473 40.65 70.46 57.28
C TYR A 473 42.07 71.04 57.33
N TYR A 474 43.10 70.23 57.01
CA TYR A 474 44.49 70.68 56.94
C TYR A 474 44.71 71.79 55.88
N ARG A 475 44.07 71.68 54.70
CA ARG A 475 44.12 72.73 53.66
C ARG A 475 43.44 74.02 54.09
N SER A 476 42.33 73.95 54.83
CA SER A 476 41.65 75.14 55.35
C SER A 476 42.55 75.90 56.34
N TYR A 477 43.24 75.19 57.22
CA TYR A 477 44.12 75.80 58.23
C TYR A 477 45.32 76.51 57.59
N ARG A 478 45.91 75.93 56.54
CA ARG A 478 47.04 76.54 55.81
C ARG A 478 46.67 77.83 55.07
N HIS A 479 45.41 77.96 54.62
CA HIS A 479 44.95 79.15 53.93
C HIS A 479 44.80 80.36 54.87
N GLU A 480 44.50 80.14 56.15
CA GLU A 480 44.43 81.22 57.15
C GLU A 480 45.82 81.74 57.55
N GLU A 481 46.84 80.87 57.65
CA GLU A 481 48.22 81.30 57.91
C GLU A 481 48.81 82.14 56.75
N GLU A 482 48.57 81.75 55.49
CA GLU A 482 49.07 82.52 54.35
C GLU A 482 48.36 83.88 54.18
N ALA A 483 47.09 84.01 54.61
CA ALA A 483 46.37 85.27 54.63
C ALA A 483 46.90 86.22 55.72
N PHE A 484 47.26 85.70 56.90
CA PHE A 484 47.85 86.48 57.99
C PHE A 484 49.24 87.02 57.61
N VAL A 485 50.12 86.19 57.02
CA VAL A 485 51.47 86.59 56.61
C VAL A 485 51.44 87.65 55.48
N ARG A 486 50.49 87.58 54.55
CA ARG A 486 50.35 88.61 53.49
C ARG A 486 49.86 89.97 54.02
N SER A 487 49.13 90.01 55.14
CA SER A 487 48.71 91.26 55.79
C SER A 487 49.86 91.97 56.52
N LEU A 488 50.81 91.22 57.08
CA LEU A 488 51.98 91.76 57.78
C LEU A 488 53.06 92.34 56.83
N VAL A 489 53.17 91.82 55.61
CA VAL A 489 54.11 92.33 54.58
C VAL A 489 53.56 93.57 53.85
N ALA A 490 52.25 93.84 53.92
CA ALA A 490 51.63 95.01 53.31
C ALA A 490 51.76 96.31 54.14
N SER A 491 52.07 96.22 55.45
CA SER A 491 52.20 97.42 56.31
C SER A 491 53.63 97.99 56.39
N SER A 492 54.68 97.23 56.01
CA SER A 492 56.07 97.71 56.02
C SER A 492 56.50 98.48 54.76
N ARG A 493 55.60 98.70 53.80
CA ARG A 493 55.82 99.55 52.61
C ARG A 493 55.15 100.94 52.69
N LYS A 494 54.60 101.32 53.84
CA LYS A 494 54.12 102.69 54.11
C LYS A 494 54.36 103.11 55.56
N ARG A 495 55.63 103.25 55.97
CA ARG A 495 56.21 104.34 56.77
C ARG A 495 57.60 103.98 57.27
#